data_AF-A0A969L1K0-F1
#
_entry.id   AF-A0A969L1K0-F1
#
_cell.length_a   1.000
_cell.length_b   1.000
_cell.length_c   1.000
_cell.angle_alpha   90.00
_cell.angle_beta   90.00
_cell.angle_gamma   90.00
#
_symmetry.space_group_name_H-M   'P 1'
#
loop_
_entity.id
_entity.type
_entity.pdbx_description
1 polymer ?
#
loop_
_entity_poly.entity_id
_entity_poly.type
_entity_poly.pdbx_seq_one_letter_code
_entity_poly.pdbx_strand_id
1 'polypeptide(L)'
;MNIRLRLTLWYTTVLVLILLVFGAAVYVGLSRSLISTLDNHLQREAGQLIGGLNFGVEGEDEHEEEHEREHRNNQLSLRYRPEDGVLWRVLDAQGRPVIDPGYLSSISIDPSLITSDYAHFEYTTLASGVPLRLYNVPFVIEGRGAGMVQVAES
;
A
#
# COMPACT_ATOMS: atom_id res chain seq x y z
N MET A 1 -14.07 60.74 6.12
CA MET A 1 -13.53 59.36 6.11
C MET A 1 -12.12 59.41 5.53
N ASN A 2 -11.09 59.04 6.29
CA ASN A 2 -9.68 59.24 5.91
C ASN A 2 -9.30 58.44 4.65
N ILE A 3 -8.90 59.14 3.58
CA ILE A 3 -8.45 58.54 2.30
C ILE A 3 -7.29 57.55 2.48
N ARG A 4 -6.44 57.79 3.50
CA ARG A 4 -5.32 56.93 3.89
C ARG A 4 -5.78 55.54 4.35
N LEU A 5 -6.90 55.48 5.07
CA LEU A 5 -7.46 54.23 5.62
C LEU A 5 -8.06 53.36 4.51
N ARG A 6 -8.65 53.99 3.47
CA ARG A 6 -9.15 53.28 2.30
C ARG A 6 -8.01 52.67 1.48
N LEU A 7 -6.90 53.40 1.31
CA LEU A 7 -5.72 52.90 0.60
C LEU A 7 -5.11 51.69 1.32
N THR A 8 -4.86 51.78 2.62
CA THR A 8 -4.27 50.67 3.40
C THR A 8 -5.15 49.43 3.38
N LEU A 9 -6.47 49.60 3.47
CA LEU A 9 -7.40 48.47 3.45
C LEU A 9 -7.41 47.74 2.09
N TRP A 10 -7.30 48.48 0.99
CA TRP A 10 -7.12 47.89 -0.34
C TRP A 10 -5.80 47.14 -0.46
N TYR A 11 -4.69 47.73 -0.02
CA TYR A 11 -3.39 47.06 -0.07
C TYR A 11 -3.34 45.81 0.80
N THR A 12 -3.87 45.85 2.02
CA THR A 12 -3.94 44.68 2.90
C THR A 12 -4.83 43.59 2.30
N THR A 13 -5.98 43.96 1.71
CA THR A 13 -6.86 42.99 1.05
C THR A 13 -6.15 42.30 -0.11
N VAL A 14 -5.46 43.06 -0.98
CA VAL A 14 -4.70 42.50 -2.10
C VAL A 14 -3.56 41.61 -1.60
N LEU A 15 -2.85 42.05 -0.56
CA LEU A 15 -1.78 41.27 0.06
C LEU A 15 -2.29 39.93 0.61
N VAL A 16 -3.39 39.94 1.37
CA VAL A 16 -4.02 38.73 1.93
C VAL A 16 -4.49 37.80 0.82
N LEU A 17 -5.09 38.35 -0.25
CA LEU A 17 -5.52 37.57 -1.40
C LEU A 17 -4.34 36.81 -2.04
N ILE A 18 -3.22 37.50 -2.27
CA ILE A 18 -2.01 36.90 -2.85
C ILE A 18 -1.45 35.81 -1.94
N LEU A 19 -1.38 36.07 -0.63
CA LEU A 19 -0.94 35.09 0.37
C LEU A 19 -1.83 33.84 0.38
N LEU A 20 -3.15 34.00 0.28
CA LEU A 20 -4.09 32.89 0.27
C LEU A 20 -3.92 32.05 -1.00
N VAL A 21 -3.82 32.68 -2.16
CA VAL A 21 -3.58 31.99 -3.44
C VAL A 21 -2.24 31.24 -3.41
N PHE A 22 -1.18 31.89 -2.94
CA PHE A 22 0.13 31.28 -2.85
C PHE A 22 0.15 30.11 -1.86
N GLY A 23 -0.42 30.31 -0.67
CA GLY A 23 -0.53 29.25 0.36
C GLY A 23 -1.33 28.05 -0.14
N ALA A 24 -2.46 28.29 -0.83
CA ALA A 24 -3.26 27.22 -1.43
C ALA A 24 -2.48 26.46 -2.51
N ALA A 25 -1.73 27.16 -3.37
CA ALA A 25 -0.92 26.54 -4.41
C ALA A 25 0.19 25.65 -3.81
N VAL A 26 0.89 26.15 -2.78
CA VAL A 26 1.93 25.39 -2.07
C VAL A 26 1.32 24.18 -1.38
N TYR A 27 0.20 24.35 -0.67
CA TYR A 27 -0.47 23.25 0.01
C TYR A 27 -0.88 22.14 -0.96
N VAL A 28 -1.48 22.49 -2.10
CA VAL A 28 -1.87 21.53 -3.14
C VAL A 28 -0.64 20.85 -3.75
N GLY A 29 0.45 21.60 -3.96
CA GLY A 29 1.71 21.02 -4.44
C GLY A 29 2.27 19.99 -3.46
N LEU A 30 2.30 20.33 -2.18
CA LEU A 30 2.81 19.46 -1.12
C LEU A 30 1.94 18.21 -0.95
N SER A 31 0.62 18.36 -0.93
CA SER A 31 -0.32 17.24 -0.78
C SER A 31 -0.19 16.26 -1.94
N ARG A 32 -0.04 16.77 -3.17
CA ARG A 32 0.17 15.93 -4.36
C ARG A 32 1.50 15.21 -4.32
N SER A 33 2.57 15.89 -3.90
CA SER A 33 3.88 15.28 -3.75
C SER A 33 3.86 14.15 -2.73
N LEU A 34 3.22 14.36 -1.58
CA LEU A 34 3.16 13.36 -0.51
C LEU A 34 2.47 12.08 -0.98
N ILE A 35 1.31 12.22 -1.64
CA ILE A 35 0.58 11.09 -2.24
C ILE A 35 1.44 10.36 -3.27
N SER A 36 2.13 11.08 -4.14
CA SER A 36 2.98 10.44 -5.14
C SER A 36 4.16 9.70 -4.52
N THR A 37 4.77 10.24 -3.47
CA THR A 37 5.86 9.58 -2.74
C THR A 37 5.39 8.29 -2.08
N LEU A 38 4.22 8.31 -1.44
CA LEU A 38 3.60 7.13 -0.82
C LEU A 38 3.29 6.05 -1.86
N ASP A 39 2.72 6.44 -3.01
CA ASP A 39 2.39 5.52 -4.10
C ASP A 39 3.64 4.83 -4.67
N ASN A 40 4.70 5.61 -4.90
CA ASN A 40 5.98 5.09 -5.36
C ASN A 40 6.67 4.20 -4.31
N HIS A 41 6.41 4.41 -3.02
CA HIS A 41 6.92 3.56 -1.95
C HIS A 41 6.24 2.20 -1.97
N LEU A 42 4.90 2.19 -1.88
CA LEU A 42 4.08 0.97 -1.96
C LEU A 42 4.34 0.15 -3.23
N GLN A 43 4.52 0.82 -4.37
CA GLN A 43 4.82 0.14 -5.63
C GLN A 43 6.19 -0.57 -5.61
N ARG A 44 7.20 0.04 -4.98
CA ARG A 44 8.53 -0.57 -4.83
C ARG A 44 8.49 -1.75 -3.86
N GLU A 45 7.81 -1.59 -2.72
CA GLU A 45 7.61 -2.64 -1.72
C GLU A 45 6.90 -3.86 -2.34
N ALA A 46 5.79 -3.65 -3.05
CA ALA A 46 5.09 -4.72 -3.74
C ALA A 46 5.95 -5.39 -4.82
N GLY A 47 6.73 -4.62 -5.58
CA GLY A 47 7.67 -5.17 -6.57
C GLY A 47 8.75 -6.04 -5.94
N GLN A 48 9.26 -5.66 -4.77
CA GLN A 48 10.24 -6.46 -4.01
C GLN A 48 9.61 -7.70 -3.39
N LEU A 49 8.39 -7.61 -2.87
CA LEU A 49 7.62 -8.75 -2.37
C LEU A 49 7.40 -9.78 -3.48
N ILE A 50 6.98 -9.34 -4.68
CA ILE A 50 6.76 -10.22 -5.83
C ILE A 50 8.07 -10.79 -6.36
N GLY A 51 9.13 -9.98 -6.47
CA GLY A 51 10.44 -10.45 -6.92
C GLY A 51 11.14 -11.38 -5.91
N GLY A 52 10.82 -11.24 -4.62
CA GLY A 52 11.33 -12.07 -3.53
C GLY A 52 10.51 -13.33 -3.26
N LEU A 53 9.32 -13.46 -3.85
CA LEU A 53 8.54 -14.69 -3.90
C LEU A 53 9.23 -15.71 -4.84
N ASN A 54 10.35 -16.27 -4.37
CA ASN A 54 10.85 -17.54 -4.91
C ASN A 54 9.88 -18.62 -4.47
N PHE A 55 8.86 -18.88 -5.28
CA PHE A 55 8.11 -20.12 -5.20
C PHE A 55 9.10 -21.22 -5.54
N GLY A 56 9.64 -21.89 -4.50
CA GLY A 56 10.34 -23.14 -4.68
C GLY A 56 9.42 -24.07 -5.45
N VAL A 57 9.66 -24.18 -6.75
CA VAL A 57 9.32 -25.40 -7.47
C VAL A 57 10.26 -26.41 -6.82
N GLU A 58 9.68 -27.26 -5.98
CA GLU A 58 10.35 -28.45 -5.45
C GLU A 58 10.68 -29.34 -6.65
N GLY A 59 11.74 -28.96 -7.36
CA GLY A 59 12.52 -29.86 -8.18
C GLY A 59 13.37 -30.65 -7.21
N GLU A 60 13.08 -31.94 -7.17
CA GLU A 60 13.88 -33.01 -6.61
C GLU A 60 15.37 -32.64 -6.62
N ASP A 61 15.97 -32.50 -5.44
CA ASP A 61 17.33 -32.94 -5.19
C ASP A 61 17.45 -33.26 -3.69
N GLU A 62 17.68 -34.54 -3.46
CA GLU A 62 17.87 -35.20 -2.17
C GLU A 62 19.05 -34.57 -1.40
N HIS A 63 18.90 -34.37 -0.09
CA HIS A 63 19.73 -34.97 0.96
C HIS A 63 19.41 -34.34 2.33
N GLU A 64 18.89 -35.20 3.21
CA GLU A 64 19.03 -35.32 4.68
C GLU A 64 19.80 -34.18 5.40
N GLU A 65 19.26 -33.56 6.45
CA GLU A 65 19.27 -34.09 7.83
C GLU A 65 18.21 -33.44 8.76
N GLU A 66 17.99 -34.12 9.89
CA GLU A 66 16.78 -34.22 10.70
C GLU A 66 16.51 -33.12 11.76
N HIS A 67 15.23 -33.12 12.22
CA HIS A 67 14.62 -32.45 13.39
C HIS A 67 14.24 -30.97 13.17
N GLU A 68 12.98 -30.54 13.23
CA GLU A 68 11.91 -30.85 14.19
C GLU A 68 10.53 -30.95 13.52
N ARG A 69 9.70 -31.87 14.00
CA ARG A 69 8.30 -32.00 13.61
C ARG A 69 7.46 -31.01 14.41
N GLU A 70 7.00 -29.93 13.79
CA GLU A 70 5.69 -29.35 14.07
C GLU A 70 5.23 -28.42 12.93
N HIS A 71 4.00 -28.65 12.47
CA HIS A 71 3.27 -27.90 11.44
C HIS A 71 3.68 -28.08 9.96
N ARG A 72 3.16 -29.18 9.41
CA ARG A 72 2.74 -29.33 8.02
C ARG A 72 1.78 -28.20 7.62
N ASN A 73 2.31 -27.04 7.24
CA ASN A 73 1.60 -26.03 6.47
C ASN A 73 2.55 -25.56 5.38
N ASN A 74 1.99 -25.34 4.20
CA ASN A 74 2.66 -24.92 2.97
C ASN A 74 3.28 -23.52 3.16
N GLN A 75 4.34 -23.43 3.95
CA GLN A 75 4.87 -22.18 4.48
C GLN A 75 5.73 -21.53 3.41
N LEU A 76 5.11 -20.66 2.63
CA LEU A 76 5.79 -19.67 1.80
C LEU A 76 6.74 -18.88 2.70
N SER A 77 8.03 -19.20 2.64
CA SER A 77 9.08 -18.57 3.43
C SER A 77 9.47 -17.26 2.76
N LEU A 78 8.67 -16.22 2.99
CA LEU A 78 9.01 -14.89 2.51
C LEU A 78 10.14 -14.32 3.37
N ARG A 79 11.37 -14.28 2.85
CA ARG A 79 12.49 -13.53 3.44
C ARG A 79 12.32 -12.04 3.14
N TYR A 80 11.17 -11.49 3.52
CA TYR A 80 10.87 -10.06 3.40
C TYR A 80 10.48 -9.53 4.76
N ARG A 81 11.30 -8.60 5.28
CA ARG A 81 10.98 -7.86 6.49
C ARG A 81 10.48 -6.51 6.02
N PRO A 82 9.17 -6.24 6.07
CA PRO A 82 8.63 -4.94 5.67
C PRO A 82 9.26 -3.84 6.52
N GLU A 83 9.37 -2.64 5.96
CA GLU A 83 9.72 -1.44 6.75
C GLU A 83 8.68 -1.21 7.87
N ASP A 84 9.11 -0.58 8.97
CA ASP A 84 8.23 -0.29 10.10
C ASP A 84 7.01 0.52 9.65
N GLY A 85 5.80 -0.04 9.80
CA GLY A 85 4.54 0.60 9.39
C GLY A 85 3.95 0.09 8.08
N VAL A 86 4.67 -0.75 7.32
CA VAL A 86 4.16 -1.39 6.10
C VAL A 86 3.49 -2.72 6.45
N LEU A 87 2.19 -2.78 6.17
CA LEU A 87 1.33 -3.93 6.37
C LEU A 87 1.18 -4.66 5.04
N TRP A 88 1.27 -5.98 5.00
CA TRP A 88 1.10 -6.72 3.74
C TRP A 88 0.35 -8.03 3.96
N ARG A 89 -0.31 -8.52 2.92
CA ARG A 89 -0.92 -9.86 2.89
C ARG A 89 -0.92 -10.41 1.47
N VAL A 90 -0.95 -11.73 1.34
CA VAL A 90 -1.04 -12.43 0.05
C VAL A 90 -2.33 -13.23 0.03
N LEU A 91 -3.10 -13.09 -1.05
CA LEU A 91 -4.41 -13.68 -1.25
C LEU A 91 -4.37 -14.67 -2.43
N ASP A 92 -5.15 -15.75 -2.33
CA ASP A 92 -5.39 -16.65 -3.45
C ASP A 92 -6.45 -16.08 -4.43
N ALA A 93 -6.68 -16.77 -5.55
CA ALA A 93 -7.72 -16.44 -6.53
C ALA A 93 -9.15 -16.37 -5.95
N GLN A 94 -9.37 -16.95 -4.77
CA GLN A 94 -10.64 -16.96 -4.07
C GLN A 94 -10.73 -15.87 -2.98
N GLY A 95 -9.70 -15.02 -2.87
CA GLY A 95 -9.63 -13.96 -1.87
C GLY A 95 -9.32 -14.42 -0.46
N ARG A 96 -8.85 -15.65 -0.30
CA ARG A 96 -8.45 -16.18 1.00
C ARG A 96 -7.00 -15.82 1.26
N PRO A 97 -6.66 -15.35 2.46
CA PRO A 97 -5.28 -15.08 2.81
C PRO A 97 -4.46 -16.37 2.81
N VAL A 98 -3.46 -16.44 1.92
CA VAL A 98 -2.43 -17.48 1.92
C VAL A 98 -1.33 -17.10 2.92
N ILE A 99 -1.00 -15.81 2.99
CA ILE A 99 -0.08 -15.25 3.98
C ILE A 99 -0.72 -14.01 4.59
N ASP A 100 -0.92 -14.02 5.91
CA ASP A 100 -1.45 -12.88 6.65
C ASP A 100 -0.70 -12.75 7.98
N PRO A 101 0.12 -11.70 8.16
CA PRO A 101 0.76 -11.40 9.44
C PRO A 101 -0.23 -10.94 10.53
N GLY A 102 -1.53 -10.86 10.21
CA GLY A 102 -2.64 -10.68 11.15
C GLY A 102 -3.20 -9.26 11.20
N TYR A 103 -2.46 -8.28 10.66
CA TYR A 103 -2.82 -6.87 10.80
C TYR A 103 -3.92 -6.40 9.84
N LEU A 104 -4.05 -7.03 8.67
CA LEU A 104 -5.05 -6.70 7.65
C LEU A 104 -6.27 -7.64 7.68
N SER A 105 -6.34 -8.54 8.67
CA SER A 105 -7.39 -9.54 8.83
C SER A 105 -8.80 -8.96 9.02
N SER A 106 -8.89 -7.73 9.55
CA SER A 106 -10.15 -7.02 9.79
C SER A 106 -10.71 -6.28 8.56
N ILE A 107 -9.92 -6.17 7.48
CA ILE A 107 -10.35 -5.50 6.25
C ILE A 107 -11.07 -6.52 5.37
N SER A 108 -12.37 -6.28 5.15
CA SER A 108 -13.19 -7.07 4.22
C SER A 108 -12.85 -6.62 2.79
N ILE A 109 -12.39 -7.55 1.97
CA ILE A 109 -12.03 -7.27 0.57
C ILE A 109 -13.26 -7.49 -0.30
N ASP A 110 -13.57 -6.51 -1.16
CA ASP A 110 -14.57 -6.71 -2.20
C ASP A 110 -14.04 -7.73 -3.22
N PRO A 111 -14.73 -8.87 -3.43
CA PRO A 111 -14.28 -9.93 -4.33
C PRO A 111 -14.05 -9.46 -5.78
N SER A 112 -14.70 -8.37 -6.19
CA SER A 112 -14.51 -7.78 -7.51
C SER A 112 -13.10 -7.22 -7.73
N LEU A 113 -12.40 -6.84 -6.65
CA LEU A 113 -11.03 -6.33 -6.71
C LEU A 113 -10.02 -7.45 -7.02
N ILE A 114 -10.29 -8.68 -6.60
CA ILE A 114 -9.38 -9.82 -6.84
C ILE A 114 -9.37 -10.22 -8.33
N THR A 115 -10.45 -9.95 -9.04
CA THR A 115 -10.59 -10.20 -10.48
C THR A 115 -9.95 -9.09 -11.33
N SER A 116 -9.47 -8.00 -10.73
CA SER A 116 -8.82 -6.94 -11.49
C SER A 116 -7.45 -7.41 -11.97
N ASP A 117 -7.24 -7.42 -13.29
CA ASP A 117 -5.97 -7.79 -13.93
C ASP A 117 -4.89 -6.69 -13.83
N TYR A 118 -5.20 -5.58 -13.13
CA TYR A 118 -4.34 -4.41 -13.03
C TYR A 118 -4.07 -4.02 -11.57
N ALA A 119 -2.87 -3.51 -11.33
CA ALA A 119 -2.52 -2.93 -10.05
C ALA A 119 -3.31 -1.64 -9.80
N HIS A 120 -3.85 -1.47 -8.60
CA HIS A 120 -4.63 -0.28 -8.24
C HIS A 120 -4.41 0.14 -6.79
N PHE A 121 -4.65 1.43 -6.53
CA PHE A 121 -4.62 2.00 -5.20
C PHE A 121 -6.03 2.15 -4.63
N GLU A 122 -6.18 1.89 -3.35
CA GLU A 122 -7.45 2.03 -2.62
C GLU A 122 -7.21 2.71 -1.28
N TYR A 123 -8.22 3.42 -0.77
CA TYR A 123 -8.20 3.94 0.60
C TYR A 123 -9.16 3.12 1.45
N THR A 124 -8.65 2.54 2.53
CA THR A 124 -9.50 1.90 3.55
C THR A 124 -9.21 2.45 4.92
N THR A 125 -10.08 2.15 5.87
CA THR A 125 -9.85 2.47 7.28
C THR A 125 -9.71 1.18 8.04
N LEU A 126 -8.65 1.07 8.84
CA LEU A 126 -8.49 -0.03 9.76
C LEU A 126 -9.61 0.01 10.82
N ALA A 127 -9.90 -1.12 11.49
CA ALA A 127 -10.90 -1.15 12.57
C ALA A 127 -10.60 -0.15 13.72
N SER A 128 -9.36 0.30 13.84
CA SER A 128 -8.91 1.34 14.76
C SER A 128 -9.24 2.78 14.30
N GLY A 129 -9.80 2.97 13.10
CA GLY A 129 -10.12 4.28 12.53
C GLY A 129 -8.95 4.99 11.82
N VAL A 130 -7.81 4.32 11.68
CA VAL A 130 -6.62 4.85 10.98
C VAL A 130 -6.83 4.71 9.47
N PRO A 131 -6.73 5.80 8.68
CA PRO A 131 -6.79 5.71 7.22
C PRO A 131 -5.53 5.04 6.69
N LEU A 132 -5.71 4.09 5.79
CA LEU A 132 -4.65 3.34 5.14
C LEU A 132 -4.75 3.51 3.62
N ARG A 133 -3.59 3.69 3.00
CA ARG A 133 -3.42 3.60 1.55
C ARG A 133 -3.06 2.16 1.22
N LEU A 134 -3.86 1.48 0.40
CA LEU A 134 -3.65 0.13 -0.06
C LEU A 134 -3.17 0.14 -1.50
N TYR A 135 -2.28 -0.77 -1.81
CA TYR A 135 -1.81 -1.07 -3.15
C TYR A 135 -2.03 -2.56 -3.41
N ASN A 136 -2.93 -2.85 -4.35
CA ASN A 136 -3.33 -4.20 -4.72
C ASN A 136 -2.66 -4.55 -6.03
N VAL A 137 -1.91 -5.65 -6.07
CA VAL A 137 -1.18 -6.11 -7.25
C VAL A 137 -1.56 -7.57 -7.54
N PRO A 138 -2.23 -7.85 -8.68
CA PRO A 138 -2.45 -9.23 -9.10
C PRO A 138 -1.11 -9.84 -9.55
N PHE A 139 -0.93 -11.13 -9.27
CA PHE A 139 0.18 -11.92 -9.79
C PHE A 139 -0.35 -13.27 -10.29
N VAL A 140 0.29 -13.81 -11.33
CA VAL A 140 -0.07 -15.12 -11.90
C VAL A 140 1.06 -16.08 -11.61
N ILE A 141 0.75 -17.23 -11.01
CA ILE A 141 1.71 -18.33 -10.87
C ILE A 141 1.42 -19.34 -11.98
N GLU A 142 2.40 -19.59 -12.85
CA GLU A 142 2.34 -20.65 -13.86
C GLU A 142 2.01 -21.99 -13.20
N GLY A 143 0.88 -22.59 -13.58
CA GLY A 143 0.43 -23.90 -13.10
C GLY A 143 -0.26 -23.94 -11.72
N ARG A 144 -0.34 -22.82 -10.97
CA ARG A 144 -1.05 -22.76 -9.65
C ARG A 144 -2.19 -21.74 -9.56
N GLY A 145 -2.34 -20.87 -10.57
CA GLY A 145 -3.45 -19.91 -10.65
C GLY A 145 -3.04 -18.47 -10.35
N ALA A 146 -4.02 -17.57 -10.39
CA ALA A 146 -3.83 -16.15 -10.06
C ALA A 146 -3.92 -15.92 -8.54
N GLY A 147 -3.25 -14.90 -8.05
CA GLY A 147 -3.32 -14.42 -6.67
C GLY A 147 -3.18 -12.91 -6.62
N MET A 148 -3.25 -12.34 -5.42
CA MET A 148 -3.10 -10.90 -5.22
C MET A 148 -2.20 -10.61 -4.01
N VAL A 149 -1.24 -9.72 -4.19
CA VAL A 149 -0.48 -9.13 -3.09
C VAL A 149 -1.14 -7.80 -2.74
N GLN A 150 -1.37 -7.58 -1.45
CA GLN A 150 -1.79 -6.27 -0.94
C GLN A 150 -0.72 -5.73 -0.01
N VAL A 151 -0.39 -4.46 -0.21
CA VAL A 151 0.52 -3.70 0.65
C VAL A 151 -0.22 -2.46 1.12
N ALA A 152 -0.14 -2.14 2.41
CA ALA A 152 -0.82 -1.02 3.01
C ALA A 152 0.13 -0.24 3.93
N GLU A 153 -0.02 1.08 3.93
CA GLU A 153 0.74 2.00 4.78
C GLU A 153 -0.20 3.09 5.32
N SER A 154 0.12 3.61 6.51
CA SER A 154 -0.66 4.61 7.26
C SER A 154 -0.11 6.02 7.12
#